data_AF-A0A9E5AVR2-F1
#
_entry.id   AF-A0A9E5AVR2-F1
#
_cell.length_a   1.000
_cell.length_b   1.000
_cell.length_c   1.000
_cell.angle_alpha   90.00
_cell.angle_beta   90.00
_cell.angle_gamma   90.00
#
_symmetry.space_group_name_H-M   'P 1'
#
loop_
_entity.id
_entity.type
_entity.pdbx_description
1 polymer ?
#
loop_
_entity_poly.entity_id
_entity_poly.type
_entity_poly.pdbx_seq_one_letter_code
_entity_poly.pdbx_strand_id
1 'polypeptide(L)' 'MSTVEEIQTAIEKLSLSERGRIAHWFNGWEDDDWDKQMAEDFGPGGRYERVPDRVNNEIKRGPLADLP' A
#
# COMPACT_ATOMS: atom_id res chain seq x y z
N MET A 1 23.16 -14.63 14.09
CA MET A 1 22.09 -13.97 13.30
C MET A 1 20.88 -14.87 13.37
N SER A 2 19.70 -14.34 13.67
CA SER A 2 18.48 -15.13 13.53
C SER A 2 18.03 -15.18 12.06
N THR A 3 17.46 -16.29 11.64
CA THR A 3 16.87 -16.41 10.29
C THR A 3 15.52 -15.69 10.22
N VAL A 4 15.03 -15.47 8.99
CA VAL A 4 13.69 -14.89 8.80
C VAL A 4 12.62 -15.81 9.38
N GLU A 5 12.76 -17.13 9.20
CA GLU A 5 11.82 -18.11 9.77
C GLU A 5 11.80 -18.08 11.31
N GLU A 6 12.95 -17.89 11.94
CA GLU A 6 13.05 -17.76 13.40
C GLU A 6 12.33 -16.50 13.90
N ILE A 7 12.47 -15.38 13.19
CA ILE A 7 11.79 -14.11 13.51
C ILE A 7 10.27 -14.26 13.32
N GLN A 8 9.83 -14.88 12.22
CA GLN A 8 8.41 -15.14 11.96
C GLN A 8 7.80 -16.01 13.06
N THR A 9 8.47 -17.10 13.42
CA THR A 9 8.05 -17.99 14.51
C THR A 9 8.00 -17.25 15.86
N ALA A 10 8.90 -16.31 16.10
CA ALA A 10 8.87 -15.48 17.30
C ALA A 10 7.67 -14.52 17.31
N ILE A 11 7.34 -13.89 16.17
CA ILE A 11 6.19 -13.01 16.01
C ILE A 11 4.87 -13.77 16.22
N GLU A 12 4.79 -15.02 15.76
CA GLU A 12 3.62 -15.88 15.97
C GLU A 12 3.35 -16.17 17.45
N LYS A 13 4.36 -16.11 18.32
CA LYS A 13 4.21 -16.35 19.76
C LYS A 13 3.77 -15.12 20.53
N LEU A 14 3.76 -13.94 19.91
CA LEU A 14 3.40 -12.68 20.55
C LEU A 14 1.89 -12.55 20.76
N SER A 15 1.52 -11.84 21.81
CA SER A 15 0.14 -11.40 22.04
C SER A 15 -0.32 -10.42 20.94
N LEU A 16 -1.64 -10.24 20.81
CA LEU A 16 -2.21 -9.30 19.83
C LEU A 16 -1.68 -7.87 20.02
N SER A 17 -1.51 -7.43 21.27
CA SER A 17 -0.96 -6.11 21.60
C SER A 17 0.48 -5.93 21.13
N GLU A 18 1.32 -6.95 21.35
CA GLU A 18 2.71 -6.94 20.91
C GLU A 18 2.84 -7.03 19.38
N ARG A 19 1.99 -7.84 18.73
CA ARG A 19 1.90 -7.84 17.25
C ARG A 19 1.50 -6.48 16.71
N GLY A 20 0.55 -5.80 17.36
CA GLY A 20 0.15 -4.44 17.00
C GLY A 20 1.29 -3.43 17.11
N ARG A 21 2.14 -3.56 18.14
CA ARG A 21 3.34 -2.73 18.31
C ARG A 21 4.37 -2.98 17.20
N ILE A 22 4.57 -4.23 16.80
CA ILE A 22 5.45 -4.58 15.67
C ILE A 22 4.89 -4.03 14.35
N ALA A 23 3.59 -4.18 14.11
CA ALA A 23 2.94 -3.64 12.91
C ALA A 23 3.08 -2.12 12.83
N HIS A 24 2.85 -1.40 13.94
CA HIS A 24 3.07 0.04 13.99
C HIS A 24 4.53 0.43 13.74
N TRP A 25 5.49 -0.36 14.24
CA TRP A 25 6.91 -0.12 14.00
C TRP A 25 7.30 -0.30 12.53
N PHE A 26 6.73 -1.29 11.83
CA PHE A 26 6.88 -1.44 10.38
C PHE A 26 6.13 -0.38 9.58
N ASN A 27 5.14 0.27 10.22
CA ASN A 27 4.31 1.36 9.72
C ASN A 27 5.07 2.36 8.82
N GLY A 28 6.22 2.85 9.28
CA GLY A 28 7.00 3.88 8.58
C GLY A 28 8.22 3.38 7.81
N TRP A 29 8.29 2.10 7.45
CA TRP A 29 9.42 1.56 6.66
C TRP A 29 9.14 1.54 5.16
N GLU A 30 7.90 1.27 4.76
CA GLU A 30 7.50 1.20 3.34
C GLU A 30 6.45 2.24 2.96
N ASP A 31 5.66 2.77 3.91
CA ASP A 31 4.62 3.77 3.60
C ASP A 31 5.23 5.02 2.93
N ASP A 32 6.42 5.46 3.34
CA ASP A 32 7.09 6.61 2.74
C ASP A 32 7.57 6.37 1.29
N ASP A 33 8.00 5.16 0.97
CA ASP A 33 8.54 4.85 -0.35
C ASP A 33 7.42 4.49 -1.34
N TRP A 34 6.38 3.85 -0.85
CA TRP A 34 5.15 3.66 -1.61
C TRP A 34 4.46 5.00 -1.90
N ASP A 35 4.37 5.90 -0.92
CA ASP A 35 3.81 7.25 -1.12
C ASP A 35 4.65 8.07 -2.13
N LYS A 36 5.98 7.99 -2.06
CA LYS A 36 6.87 8.63 -3.04
C LYS A 36 6.66 8.05 -4.44
N GLN A 37 6.63 6.73 -4.57
CA GLN A 37 6.39 6.07 -5.85
C GLN A 37 5.01 6.43 -6.43
N MET A 38 3.97 6.45 -5.59
CA MET A 38 2.63 6.88 -5.99
C MET A 38 2.62 8.35 -6.44
N ALA A 39 3.32 9.24 -5.74
CA ALA A 39 3.44 10.64 -6.13
C ALA A 39 4.16 10.82 -7.48
N GLU A 40 5.23 10.05 -7.73
CA GLU A 40 5.96 10.06 -9.00
C GLU A 40 5.12 9.47 -10.14
N ASP A 41 4.44 8.36 -9.89
CA ASP A 41 3.66 7.65 -10.89
C ASP A 41 2.45 8.44 -11.39
N PHE A 42 1.74 9.10 -10.47
CA PHE A 42 0.55 9.90 -10.76
C PHE A 42 0.87 11.38 -11.01
N GLY A 43 2.12 11.80 -10.80
CA GLY A 43 2.59 13.15 -11.05
C GLY A 43 2.81 13.48 -12.54
N PRO A 44 3.19 14.73 -12.85
CA PRO A 44 3.46 15.17 -14.23
C PRO A 44 4.56 14.35 -14.90
N GLY A 45 4.30 13.79 -16.09
CA GLY A 45 5.22 12.90 -16.80
C GLY A 45 5.34 11.49 -16.21
N GLY A 46 4.58 11.17 -15.16
CA GLY A 46 4.50 9.86 -14.54
C GLY A 46 3.75 8.84 -15.37
N ARG A 47 3.99 7.54 -15.12
CA ARG A 47 3.37 6.44 -15.88
C ARG A 47 1.84 6.42 -15.85
N TYR A 48 1.24 7.04 -14.82
CA TYR A 48 -0.20 7.09 -14.59
C TYR A 48 -0.76 8.52 -14.60
N GLU A 49 -0.02 9.51 -15.10
CA GLU A 49 -0.45 10.92 -15.17
C GLU A 49 -1.89 11.10 -15.70
N ARG A 50 -2.29 10.30 -16.71
CA ARG A 50 -3.60 10.41 -17.36
C ARG A 50 -4.70 9.53 -16.74
N VAL A 51 -4.36 8.68 -15.79
CA VAL A 51 -5.32 7.76 -15.15
C VAL A 51 -6.40 8.52 -14.38
N PRO A 52 -6.09 9.56 -13.57
CA PRO A 52 -7.12 10.35 -12.88
C PRO A 52 -8.14 10.98 -13.82
N ASP A 53 -7.69 11.55 -14.94
CA ASP A 53 -8.57 12.13 -15.94
C ASP A 53 -9.48 11.10 -16.61
N ARG A 54 -8.93 9.91 -16.92
CA ARG A 54 -9.71 8.79 -17.47
C ARG A 54 -10.81 8.36 -16.49
N VAL A 55 -10.46 8.14 -15.23
CA VAL A 55 -11.41 7.75 -14.18
C VAL A 55 -12.50 8.81 -14.00
N ASN A 56 -12.12 10.09 -13.94
CA ASN A 56 -13.09 11.19 -13.84
C ASN A 56 -14.05 11.22 -15.04
N ASN A 57 -13.56 10.95 -16.24
CA ASN A 57 -14.39 10.89 -17.44
C ASN A 57 -15.31 9.66 -17.46
N GLU A 58 -14.86 8.52 -16.91
CA GLU A 58 -15.68 7.31 -16.76
C GLU A 58 -16.79 7.51 -15.73
N ILE A 59 -16.50 8.09 -14.56
CA ILE A 59 -17.51 8.44 -13.54
C ILE A 59 -18.60 9.34 -14.13
N LYS A 60 -18.22 10.34 -14.94
CA LYS A 60 -19.17 11.24 -15.62
C LYS A 60 -20.08 10.55 -16.63
N ARG A 61 -19.69 9.38 -17.16
CA ARG A 61 -20.46 8.63 -18.17
C ARG A 61 -21.53 7.73 -17.57
N GLY A 62 -21.65 7.68 -16.25
CA GLY A 62 -22.59 6.81 -15.54
C GLY A 62 -21.85 5.71 -14.78
N PRO A 63 -22.57 4.87 -14.02
CA PRO A 63 -21.95 3.88 -13.14
C PRO A 63 -21.00 2.97 -13.92
N LEU A 64 -19.81 2.75 -13.37
CA LEU A 64 -18.95 1.66 -13.78
C LEU A 64 -19.77 0.38 -13.62
N ALA A 65 -19.84 -0.45 -14.66
CA ALA A 65 -20.53 -1.73 -14.57
C ALA A 65 -20.03 -2.49 -13.33
N ASP A 66 -20.94 -3.15 -12.62
CA ASP A 66 -20.56 -3.98 -11.48
C ASP A 66 -19.43 -4.92 -11.89
N LEU A 67 -18.39 -4.99 -11.06
CA LEU A 67 -17.34 -6.00 -11.21
C LEU A 67 -18.02 -7.39 -11.13
N PRO A 68 -17.70 -8.32 -12.04
CA PRO A 68 -18.35 -9.63 -12.10
C PRO A 68 -18.23 -10.43 -10.81
#